data_AF-A0A183DBH6-F1
#
_entry.id   AF-A0A183DBH6-F1
#
_cell.length_a   1.000
_cell.length_b   1.000
_cell.length_c   1.000
_cell.angle_alpha   90.00
_cell.angle_beta   90.00
_cell.angle_gamma   90.00
#
_symmetry.space_group_name_H-M   'P 1'
#
loop_
_entity.id
_entity.type
_entity.pdbx_description
1 polymer ?
#
loop_
_entity_poly.entity_id
_entity_poly.type
_entity_poly.pdbx_seq_one_letter_code
_entity_poly.pdbx_strand_id
1 'polypeptide(L)'
;LQVRNGEPQNLVFTVPVTSQQLTHNYQIRVANDRFVVDDSIIAVSMHNCVLPSSHRPHTDLLDLDPLPVTVLKNKMFESVYNFQYFNPIQTQVCDSQFTICKDSDYSLFN
;
A
#
# COMPACT_ATOMS: atom_id res chain seq x y z
N LEU A 1 9.32 -2.80 29.86
CA LEU A 1 8.12 -2.01 30.25
C LEU A 1 7.78 -2.39 31.68
N GLN A 2 7.97 -1.51 32.66
CA GLN A 2 7.67 -1.80 34.06
C GLN A 2 6.44 -0.99 34.46
N VAL A 3 5.31 -1.67 34.70
CA VAL A 3 4.10 -1.06 35.24
C VAL A 3 4.37 -0.71 36.70
N ARG A 4 4.31 0.57 37.05
CA ARG A 4 4.46 1.02 38.44
C ARG A 4 3.13 1.08 39.21
N ASN A 5 1.98 1.15 38.53
CA ASN A 5 0.71 1.58 39.16
C ASN A 5 -0.53 0.69 38.90
N GLY A 6 -0.40 -0.55 38.42
CA GLY A 6 -1.56 -1.44 38.21
C GLY A 6 -2.53 -1.02 37.09
N GLU A 7 -2.18 0.00 36.33
CA GLU A 7 -2.96 0.47 35.17
C GLU A 7 -2.91 -0.54 34.00
N PRO A 8 -4.00 -0.69 33.22
CA PRO A 8 -4.02 -1.55 32.06
C PRO A 8 -3.00 -1.09 31.01
N GLN A 9 -2.20 -2.03 30.49
CA GLN A 9 -1.27 -1.76 29.39
C GLN A 9 -1.77 -2.34 28.09
N ASN A 10 -1.73 -1.53 27.03
CA ASN A 10 -1.99 -1.97 25.67
C ASN A 10 -0.67 -2.21 24.94
N LEU A 11 -0.48 -3.41 24.39
CA LEU A 11 0.71 -3.80 23.64
C LEU A 11 0.29 -4.21 22.22
N VAL A 12 0.77 -3.45 21.23
CA VAL A 12 0.46 -3.68 19.82
C VAL A 12 1.73 -4.14 19.12
N PHE A 13 1.66 -5.30 18.48
CA PHE A 13 2.74 -5.85 17.66
C PHE A 13 2.15 -6.59 16.46
N THR A 14 2.97 -6.73 15.43
CA THR A 14 2.59 -7.41 14.19
C THR A 14 3.44 -8.68 14.04
N VAL A 15 2.80 -9.80 13.78
CA VAL A 15 3.47 -11.08 13.48
C VAL A 15 3.29 -11.35 11.99
N PRO A 16 4.37 -11.67 11.24
CA PRO A 16 4.24 -12.07 9.85
C PRO A 16 3.50 -13.41 9.78
N VAL A 17 2.38 -13.44 9.06
CA VAL A 17 1.61 -14.65 8.80
C VAL A 17 1.70 -14.99 7.31
N THR A 18 2.04 -16.24 7.00
CA THR A 18 2.06 -16.72 5.61
C THR A 18 0.81 -17.54 5.34
N SER A 19 0.34 -17.55 4.09
CA SER A 19 -0.86 -18.28 3.66
C SER A 19 -0.79 -19.79 3.96
N GLN A 20 0.42 -20.34 4.12
CA GLN A 20 0.70 -21.74 4.45
C GLN A 20 0.46 -22.05 5.94
N GLN A 21 0.31 -21.05 6.80
CA GLN A 21 0.20 -21.18 8.26
C GLN A 21 -1.21 -20.93 8.82
N LEU A 22 -2.24 -20.84 7.98
CA LEU A 22 -3.62 -20.56 8.39
C LEU A 22 -4.28 -21.66 9.25
N THR A 23 -3.75 -22.88 9.22
CA THR A 23 -4.23 -24.01 10.00
C THR A 23 -3.63 -24.09 11.41
N HIS A 24 -2.61 -23.28 11.70
CA HIS A 24 -1.92 -23.33 12.99
C HIS A 24 -2.64 -22.44 14.00
N ASN A 25 -2.98 -23.01 15.16
CA ASN A 25 -3.43 -22.24 16.31
C ASN A 25 -2.24 -21.49 16.89
N TYR A 26 -2.26 -20.16 16.85
CA TYR A 26 -1.23 -19.33 17.46
C TYR A 26 -1.47 -19.31 18.97
N GLN A 27 -0.40 -19.20 19.75
CA GLN A 27 -0.49 -19.06 21.20
C GLN A 27 0.37 -17.89 21.64
N ILE A 28 -0.22 -16.98 22.41
CA ILE A 28 0.49 -15.89 23.07
C ILE A 28 0.81 -16.37 24.48
N ARG A 29 2.09 -16.45 24.81
CA ARG A 29 2.56 -16.74 26.17
C ARG A 29 3.14 -15.47 26.78
N VAL A 30 2.57 -15.07 27.91
CA VAL A 30 3.09 -14.01 28.77
C VAL A 30 3.74 -14.69 29.95
N ALA A 31 5.06 -14.57 30.04
CA ALA A 31 5.87 -15.21 31.07
C ALA A 31 6.60 -14.16 31.91
N ASN A 32 6.77 -14.46 33.19
CA ASN A 32 7.59 -13.65 34.08
C ASN A 32 9.04 -14.15 34.04
N ASP A 33 9.99 -13.25 33.78
CA ASP A 33 11.42 -13.57 33.70
C ASP A 33 12.02 -14.04 35.04
N ARG A 34 11.38 -13.70 36.17
CA ARG A 34 11.88 -14.00 37.53
C ARG A 34 11.10 -15.08 38.28
N PHE A 35 9.87 -15.37 37.87
CA PHE A 35 8.99 -16.32 38.56
C PHE A 35 8.49 -17.38 37.57
N VAL A 36 8.77 -18.65 37.87
CA VAL A 36 8.50 -19.80 36.98
C VAL A 36 7.02 -20.22 36.99
N VAL A 37 6.21 -19.68 37.90
CA VAL A 37 4.93 -20.29 38.29
C VAL A 37 3.71 -19.74 37.55
N ASP A 38 3.76 -18.52 37.01
CA ASP A 38 2.56 -17.84 36.48
C ASP A 38 2.73 -17.38 35.03
N ASP A 39 2.78 -18.35 34.12
CA ASP A 39 2.68 -18.09 32.70
C ASP A 39 1.22 -18.05 32.28
N SER A 40 0.82 -16.95 31.64
CA SER A 40 -0.50 -16.84 31.03
C SER A 40 -0.41 -17.20 29.55
N ILE A 41 -1.17 -18.21 29.12
CA ILE A 41 -1.23 -18.67 27.73
C ILE A 41 -2.62 -18.37 27.16
N ILE A 42 -2.66 -17.68 26.03
CA ILE A 42 -3.90 -17.33 25.31
C ILE A 42 -3.80 -17.92 23.91
N ALA A 43 -4.79 -18.76 23.54
CA ALA A 43 -4.91 -19.29 22.19
C ALA A 43 -5.54 -18.24 21.26
N VAL A 44 -4.92 -18.05 20.10
CA VAL A 44 -5.37 -17.18 19.02
C VAL A 44 -5.64 -18.04 17.80
N SER A 45 -6.90 -18.13 17.38
CA SER A 45 -7.29 -18.97 16.26
C SER A 45 -7.43 -18.16 14.97
N MET A 46 -6.84 -18.68 13.89
CA MET A 46 -6.84 -18.06 12.55
C MET A 46 -7.82 -18.74 11.57
N HIS A 47 -8.69 -19.64 12.07
CA HIS A 47 -9.59 -20.46 11.24
C HIS A 47 -10.50 -19.65 10.30
N ASN A 48 -10.89 -18.43 10.69
CA ASN A 48 -11.71 -17.53 9.88
C ASN A 48 -10.93 -16.29 9.38
N CYS A 49 -9.60 -16.31 9.41
CA CYS A 49 -8.81 -15.20 8.93
C CYS A 49 -8.78 -15.18 7.41
N VAL A 50 -9.47 -14.22 6.80
CA VAL A 50 -9.33 -13.92 5.38
C VAL A 50 -8.10 -13.03 5.23
N LEU A 51 -7.00 -13.61 4.75
CA LEU A 51 -5.84 -12.82 4.36
C LEU A 51 -6.21 -11.98 3.13
N PRO A 52 -5.87 -10.68 3.11
CA PRO A 52 -6.00 -9.90 1.90
C PRO A 52 -5.15 -10.56 0.82
N SER A 53 -5.74 -10.77 -0.37
CA SER A 53 -4.99 -11.26 -1.50
C SER A 53 -3.83 -10.30 -1.78
N SER A 54 -2.65 -10.89 -2.04
CA SER A 54 -1.45 -10.13 -2.35
C SER A 54 -1.76 -9.06 -3.40
N HIS A 55 -1.29 -7.85 -3.10
CA HIS A 55 -1.47 -6.63 -3.87
C HIS A 55 -1.43 -6.90 -5.38
N ARG A 56 -2.30 -6.23 -6.15
CA ARG A 56 -2.11 -6.17 -7.61
C ARG A 56 -0.64 -5.79 -7.86
N PRO A 57 0.06 -6.49 -8.78
CA PRO A 57 1.44 -6.12 -9.07
C PRO A 57 1.49 -4.63 -9.37
N HIS A 58 2.51 -3.96 -8.82
CA HIS A 58 2.73 -2.55 -9.15
C HIS A 58 2.83 -2.43 -10.67
N THR A 59 2.17 -1.44 -11.25
CA THR A 59 2.30 -1.18 -12.67
C THR A 59 3.76 -0.84 -12.96
N ASP A 60 4.40 -1.61 -13.83
CA ASP A 60 5.77 -1.35 -14.23
C ASP A 60 5.85 0.03 -14.90
N LEU A 61 6.92 0.76 -14.57
CA LEU A 61 7.24 2.01 -15.22
C LEU A 61 7.75 1.69 -16.61
N LEU A 62 7.03 2.17 -17.63
CA LEU A 62 7.44 2.00 -19.02
C LEU A 62 8.56 2.98 -19.33
N ASP A 63 9.60 2.52 -20.06
CA ASP A 63 10.65 3.38 -20.62
C ASP A 63 10.08 4.20 -21.80
N LEU A 64 9.27 5.20 -21.46
CA LEU A 64 8.68 6.14 -22.41
C LEU A 64 9.62 7.33 -22.61
N ASP A 65 9.63 7.86 -23.84
CA ASP A 65 10.35 9.09 -24.12
C ASP A 65 9.75 10.25 -23.30
N PRO A 66 10.59 11.13 -22.73
CA PRO A 66 10.12 12.20 -21.86
C PRO A 66 9.18 13.13 -22.62
N LEU A 67 7.93 13.24 -22.15
CA LEU A 67 6.92 14.11 -22.75
C LEU A 67 7.27 15.58 -22.49
N PRO A 68 7.30 16.43 -23.52
CA PRO A 68 7.47 17.86 -23.32
C PRO A 68 6.20 18.49 -22.75
N VAL A 69 6.36 19.58 -22.00
CA VAL A 69 5.23 20.33 -21.40
C VAL A 69 4.27 20.89 -22.47
N THR A 70 4.73 21.03 -23.70
CA THR A 70 3.94 21.46 -24.88
C THR A 70 2.83 20.50 -25.28
N VAL A 71 2.80 19.28 -24.73
CA VAL A 71 1.73 18.29 -24.96
C VAL A 71 0.38 18.76 -24.37
N LEU A 72 0.41 19.67 -23.39
CA LEU A 72 -0.80 20.23 -22.77
C LEU A 72 -1.61 21.14 -23.71
N LYS A 73 -1.04 21.60 -24.82
CA LYS A 73 -1.70 22.44 -25.85
C LYS A 73 -2.42 23.68 -25.31
N ASN A 74 -1.99 24.20 -24.16
CA ASN A 74 -2.61 25.35 -23.52
C ASN A 74 -1.54 26.18 -22.80
N LYS A 75 -1.32 27.39 -23.32
CA LYS A 75 -0.28 28.33 -22.86
C LYS A 75 -0.42 28.73 -21.39
N MET A 76 -1.65 28.77 -20.85
CA MET A 76 -1.86 29.07 -19.43
C MET A 76 -1.33 27.95 -18.55
N PHE A 77 -1.55 26.69 -18.92
CA PHE A 77 -1.05 25.54 -18.17
C PHE A 77 0.44 25.32 -18.36
N GLU A 78 0.99 25.59 -19.56
CA GLU A 78 2.43 25.55 -19.81
C GLU A 78 3.19 26.55 -18.93
N SER A 79 2.62 27.74 -18.70
CA SER A 79 3.27 28.81 -17.89
C SER A 79 3.40 28.49 -16.40
N VAL A 80 2.69 27.47 -15.90
CA VAL A 80 2.73 27.05 -14.49
C VAL A 80 3.91 26.11 -14.21
N TYR A 81 4.46 25.46 -15.25
CA TYR A 81 5.54 24.50 -15.12
C TYR A 81 6.90 25.13 -15.45
N ASN A 82 7.86 24.99 -14.53
CA ASN A 82 9.23 25.52 -14.66
C ASN A 82 10.20 24.55 -15.35
N PHE A 83 9.74 23.38 -15.82
CA PHE A 83 10.55 22.35 -16.45
C PHE A 83 10.13 22.15 -17.91
N GLN A 84 11.04 21.61 -18.74
CA GLN A 84 10.77 21.37 -20.17
C GLN A 84 10.14 20.00 -20.45
N TYR A 85 10.40 19.01 -19.59
CA TYR A 85 9.98 17.63 -19.75
C TYR A 85 9.39 17.05 -18.47
N PHE A 86 8.35 16.23 -18.61
CA PHE A 86 7.76 15.47 -17.51
C PHE A 86 8.67 14.32 -17.05
N ASN A 87 8.53 13.92 -15.79
CA ASN A 87 9.21 12.72 -15.30
C ASN A 87 8.53 11.45 -15.85
N PRO A 88 9.19 10.27 -15.84
CA PRO A 88 8.63 9.05 -16.42
C PRO A 88 7.26 8.64 -15.85
N ILE A 89 7.00 8.90 -14.57
CA ILE A 89 5.70 8.62 -13.92
C ILE A 89 4.61 9.54 -14.49
N GLN A 90 4.89 10.84 -14.59
CA GLN A 90 4.00 11.83 -15.18
C GLN A 90 3.77 11.55 -16.66
N THR A 91 4.82 11.15 -17.39
CA THR A 91 4.73 10.72 -18.79
C THR A 91 3.77 9.54 -18.95
N GLN A 92 3.92 8.47 -18.16
CA GLN A 92 3.04 7.29 -18.24
C GLN A 92 1.58 7.60 -17.87
N VAL A 93 1.34 8.48 -16.90
CA VAL A 93 -0.02 8.90 -16.51
C VAL A 93 -0.64 9.84 -17.55
N CYS A 94 0.13 10.78 -18.09
CA CYS A 94 -0.33 11.70 -19.13
C CYS A 94 -0.65 10.97 -20.42
N ASP A 95 0.19 10.04 -20.87
CA ASP A 95 -0.07 9.25 -22.09
C ASP A 95 -1.33 8.40 -21.96
N SER A 96 -1.53 7.73 -20.81
CA SER A 96 -2.72 6.92 -20.58
C SER A 96 -3.99 7.77 -20.48
N GLN A 97 -3.99 8.87 -19.73
CA GLN A 97 -5.15 9.76 -19.63
C GLN A 97 -5.45 10.50 -20.94
N PHE A 98 -4.43 11.00 -21.63
CA PHE A 98 -4.60 11.72 -22.89
C PHE A 98 -5.16 10.81 -23.98
N THR A 99 -4.75 9.54 -24.02
CA THR A 99 -5.33 8.53 -24.93
C THR A 99 -6.79 8.27 -24.59
N ILE A 100 -7.12 8.04 -23.32
CA ILE A 100 -8.51 7.80 -22.87
C ILE A 100 -9.41 9.02 -23.15
N CYS A 101 -8.93 10.24 -22.92
CA CYS A 101 -9.68 11.46 -23.21
C CYS A 101 -9.91 11.65 -24.71
N LYS A 102 -8.93 11.31 -25.55
CA LYS A 102 -9.12 11.34 -27.01
C LYS A 102 -10.21 10.37 -27.48
N ASP A 103 -10.26 9.16 -26.94
CA ASP A 103 -11.26 8.16 -27.34
C ASP A 103 -12.69 8.58 -26.94
N SER A 104 -12.84 9.36 -25.86
CA SER A 104 -14.14 9.88 -25.43
C SER A 104 -14.66 11.06 -26.27
N ASP A 105 -13.78 11.77 -27.01
CA ASP A 105 -14.19 12.85 -27.92
C ASP A 105 -14.58 12.34 -29.32
N TYR A 106 -14.14 11.13 -29.71
CA TYR A 106 -14.52 10.52 -31.00
C TYR A 106 -15.91 9.86 -30.99
N SER A 107 -16.55 9.68 -29.82
CA SER A 107 -17.91 9.11 -29.72
C SER A 107 -19.02 10.16 -29.69
N LEU A 108 -18.68 11.46 -29.73
CA LEU A 108 -19.63 12.58 -29.86
C LEU A 108 -19.65 13.24 -31.24
N PHE A 109 -18.86 12.73 -32.20
CA PHE A 109 -18.86 13.14 -33.60
C PHE A 109 -19.01 11.92 -34.53
N ASN A 110 -20.16 11.27 -34.47
CA ASN A 110 -20.74 10.51 -35.59
C ASN A 110 -22.26 10.60 -35.52
#